data_AF-A0A409WQL9-F1
#
_entry.id   AF-A0A409WQL9-F1
#
_cell.length_a   1.000
_cell.length_b   1.000
_cell.length_c   1.000
_cell.angle_alpha   90.00
_cell.angle_beta   90.00
_cell.angle_gamma   90.00
#
_symmetry.space_group_name_H-M   'P 1'
#
loop_
_entity.id
_entity.type
_entity.pdbx_description
1 polymer ?
#
loop_
_entity_poly.entity_id
_entity_poly.type
_entity_poly.pdbx_seq_one_letter_code
_entity_poly.pdbx_strand_id
1 'polypeptide(L)'
;MLGRHALPCLNHALKTLSRNASSSTTAAVKTTDAPIKKALETPPVTIQQAPNYPTTWSTSQAPRPGPGSGPRFEQTAMEFQPNPLSAMELISEEPIRLVQGRKASCDGDSLRSCMLKRAY
;
A
#
# COMPACT_ATOMS: atom_id res chain seq x y z
N MET A 1 -9.23 64.23 -6.88
CA MET A 1 -10.66 63.87 -6.98
C MET A 1 -10.77 62.38 -6.63
N LEU A 2 -10.82 62.02 -5.34
CA LEU A 2 -12.04 61.73 -4.58
C LEU A 2 -12.87 60.61 -5.22
N GLY A 3 -12.82 59.42 -4.61
CA GLY A 3 -13.66 58.28 -4.95
C GLY A 3 -13.57 57.18 -3.89
N ARG A 4 -13.99 57.51 -2.66
CA ARG A 4 -14.13 56.55 -1.56
C ARG A 4 -15.42 55.77 -1.78
N HIS A 5 -15.34 54.51 -2.16
CA HIS A 5 -16.50 53.60 -2.14
C HIS A 5 -16.44 52.74 -0.88
N ALA A 6 -17.28 53.12 0.09
CA ALA A 6 -17.50 52.39 1.32
C ALA A 6 -18.32 51.12 1.03
N LEU A 7 -17.83 49.96 1.45
CA LEU A 7 -18.60 48.74 1.53
C LEU A 7 -19.39 48.74 2.84
N PRO A 8 -20.70 48.43 2.85
CA PRO A 8 -21.46 48.35 4.08
C PRO A 8 -20.99 47.16 4.92
N CYS A 9 -20.67 47.44 6.19
CA CYS A 9 -20.41 46.45 7.22
C CYS A 9 -21.63 45.51 7.37
N LEU A 10 -21.47 44.26 6.97
CA LEU A 10 -22.40 43.18 7.32
C LEU A 10 -22.30 42.94 8.82
N ASN A 11 -23.34 43.33 9.56
CA ASN A 11 -23.53 42.94 10.95
C ASN A 11 -23.76 41.43 11.02
N HIS A 12 -22.68 40.64 11.08
CA HIS A 12 -22.79 39.24 11.46
C HIS A 12 -23.04 39.18 12.96
N ALA A 13 -24.31 39.16 13.35
CA ALA A 13 -24.71 38.78 14.70
C ALA A 13 -24.27 37.32 14.91
N LEU A 14 -23.12 37.14 15.55
CA LEU A 14 -22.66 35.83 16.02
C LEU A 14 -23.63 35.37 17.11
N LYS A 15 -24.63 34.58 16.70
CA LYS A 15 -25.45 33.82 17.65
C LYS A 15 -24.51 32.83 18.35
N THR A 16 -24.17 33.14 19.58
CA THR A 16 -23.44 32.25 20.48
C THR A 16 -24.28 30.99 20.68
N LEU A 17 -23.91 29.90 20.01
CA LEU A 17 -24.40 28.56 20.33
C LEU A 17 -23.86 28.21 21.72
N SER A 18 -24.71 28.35 22.74
CA SER A 18 -24.45 27.82 24.08
C SER A 18 -24.31 26.30 23.95
N ARG A 19 -23.10 25.78 24.20
CA ARG A 19 -22.88 24.34 24.38
C ARG A 19 -23.48 23.95 25.72
N ASN A 20 -24.67 23.36 25.71
CA ASN A 20 -25.20 22.62 26.85
C ASN A 20 -24.29 21.40 27.11
N ALA A 21 -23.40 21.50 28.09
CA ALA A 21 -22.67 20.35 28.61
C ALA A 21 -23.61 19.54 29.50
N SER A 22 -24.10 18.41 29.01
CA SER A 22 -24.78 17.42 29.82
C SER A 22 -23.76 16.77 30.74
N SER A 23 -23.81 17.08 32.04
CA SER A 23 -23.13 16.30 33.06
C SER A 23 -23.84 14.95 33.20
N SER A 24 -23.45 13.97 32.38
CA SER A 24 -23.72 12.57 32.70
C SER A 24 -22.74 12.15 33.79
N THR A 25 -23.25 11.92 34.99
CA THR A 25 -22.54 11.25 36.08
C THR A 25 -22.23 9.81 35.66
N THR A 26 -21.17 9.61 34.89
CA THR A 26 -20.52 8.30 34.79
C THR A 26 -19.66 8.16 36.03
N ALA A 27 -20.09 7.28 36.92
CA ALA A 27 -19.35 6.82 38.08
C ALA A 27 -17.86 6.65 37.73
N ALA A 28 -17.00 7.17 38.59
CA ALA A 28 -15.55 7.05 38.49
C ALA A 28 -15.15 5.57 38.38
N VAL A 29 -14.93 5.10 37.15
CA VAL A 29 -14.21 3.86 36.90
C VAL A 29 -12.76 4.17 37.21
N LYS A 30 -12.29 3.65 38.33
CA LYS A 30 -10.89 3.70 38.74
C LYS A 30 -10.05 3.17 37.58
N THR A 31 -9.26 4.05 36.98
CA THR A 31 -8.15 3.70 36.09
C THR A 31 -7.16 2.86 36.90
N THR A 32 -7.32 1.54 36.85
CA THR A 32 -6.17 0.65 37.03
C THR A 32 -5.28 0.87 35.83
N ASP A 33 -4.23 1.67 36.05
CA ASP A 33 -3.03 1.75 35.22
C ASP A 33 -2.39 0.37 35.17
N ALA A 34 -2.96 -0.51 34.35
CA ALA A 34 -2.30 -1.72 33.94
C ALA A 34 -1.23 -1.26 32.93
N PRO A 35 0.06 -1.55 33.17
CA PRO A 35 1.09 -1.22 32.20
C PRO A 35 0.66 -1.85 30.88
N ILE A 36 0.49 -1.00 29.85
CA ILE A 36 0.36 -1.42 28.46
C ILE A 36 1.58 -2.28 28.22
N LYS A 37 1.38 -3.60 28.28
CA LYS A 37 2.41 -4.57 27.96
C LYS A 37 2.81 -4.20 26.54
N LYS A 38 4.03 -3.67 26.37
CA LYS A 38 4.66 -3.55 25.05
C LYS A 38 4.30 -4.83 24.32
N ALA A 39 3.54 -4.71 23.24
CA ALA A 39 3.23 -5.84 22.40
C ALA A 39 4.55 -6.56 22.17
N LEU A 40 4.59 -7.82 22.57
CA LEU A 40 5.69 -8.75 22.35
C LEU A 40 6.25 -8.44 20.96
N GLU A 41 7.52 -8.04 20.88
CA GLU A 41 8.21 -7.89 19.60
C GLU A 41 8.21 -9.26 18.94
N THR A 42 7.17 -9.52 18.17
CA THR A 42 7.13 -10.62 17.22
C THR A 42 8.40 -10.45 16.39
N PRO A 43 9.24 -11.50 16.27
CA PRO A 43 10.44 -11.41 15.46
C PRO A 43 10.05 -10.83 14.09
N PRO A 44 10.86 -9.94 13.49
CA PRO A 44 10.50 -9.32 12.23
C PRO A 44 10.20 -10.46 11.26
N VAL A 45 8.93 -10.65 10.93
CA VAL A 45 8.53 -11.56 9.88
C VAL A 45 9.30 -11.07 8.67
N THR A 46 10.28 -11.85 8.19
CA THR A 46 11.10 -11.43 7.06
C THR A 46 10.16 -11.18 5.90
N ILE A 47 9.95 -9.92 5.57
CA ILE A 47 8.97 -9.51 4.59
C ILE A 47 9.60 -9.74 3.23
N GLN A 48 9.23 -10.87 2.63
CA GLN A 48 9.65 -11.22 1.28
C GLN A 48 9.02 -10.27 0.27
N GLN A 49 9.76 -9.93 -0.79
CA GLN A 49 9.29 -9.07 -1.87
C GLN A 49 8.07 -9.67 -2.59
N ALA A 50 8.10 -10.98 -2.84
CA ALA A 50 7.03 -11.78 -3.40
C ALA A 50 7.01 -13.18 -2.73
N PRO A 51 5.92 -13.96 -2.80
CA PRO A 51 5.84 -15.27 -2.15
C PRO A 51 6.86 -16.31 -2.65
N ASN A 52 7.31 -16.17 -3.89
CA ASN A 52 8.28 -17.05 -4.55
C ASN A 52 9.66 -16.39 -4.74
N TYR A 53 9.85 -15.14 -4.30
CA TYR A 53 11.12 -14.43 -4.49
C TYR A 53 11.36 -13.41 -3.35
N PRO A 54 12.38 -13.61 -2.51
CA PRO A 54 12.52 -12.88 -1.25
C PRO A 54 13.06 -11.45 -1.42
N THR A 55 13.91 -11.20 -2.41
CA THR A 55 14.68 -9.95 -2.55
C THR A 55 14.11 -9.02 -3.62
N THR A 56 14.60 -7.79 -3.70
CA THR A 56 14.34 -6.91 -4.83
C THR A 56 15.11 -7.38 -6.08
N TRP A 57 14.60 -7.04 -7.26
CA TRP A 57 15.17 -7.45 -8.56
C TRP A 57 15.51 -6.25 -9.46
N SER A 58 15.44 -5.03 -8.93
CA SER A 58 16.03 -3.85 -9.57
C SER A 58 16.65 -2.90 -8.54
N THR A 59 17.63 -2.11 -8.98
CA THR A 59 18.38 -1.18 -8.12
C THR A 59 17.52 -0.08 -7.53
N SER A 60 16.46 0.34 -8.24
CA SER A 60 15.54 1.39 -7.80
C SER A 60 14.29 0.84 -7.10
N GLN A 61 14.13 -0.48 -6.99
CA GLN A 61 12.96 -1.08 -6.36
C GLN A 61 13.05 -0.96 -4.84
N ALA A 62 12.00 -0.41 -4.24
CA ALA A 62 11.86 -0.41 -2.79
C ALA A 62 11.51 -1.83 -2.29
N PRO A 63 12.07 -2.24 -1.13
CA PRO A 63 11.63 -3.45 -0.47
C PRO A 63 10.17 -3.33 -0.04
N ARG A 64 9.48 -4.47 0.06
CA ARG A 64 8.06 -4.53 0.45
C ARG A 64 7.87 -3.87 1.82
N PRO A 65 6.94 -2.91 1.95
CA PRO A 65 6.66 -2.26 3.22
C PRO A 65 6.07 -3.26 4.22
N GLY A 66 6.49 -3.14 5.47
CA GLY A 66 5.95 -3.95 6.56
C GLY A 66 4.80 -3.33 7.33
N PRO A 67 4.19 -4.12 8.24
CA PRO A 67 3.33 -3.57 9.27
C PRO A 67 4.05 -2.44 10.01
N GLY A 68 3.41 -1.29 10.18
CA GLY A 68 4.02 -0.13 10.86
C GLY A 68 5.12 0.60 10.06
N SER A 69 5.30 0.33 8.77
CA SER A 69 6.23 1.08 7.91
C SER A 69 5.82 2.56 7.70
N GLY A 70 4.58 2.91 8.05
CA GLY A 70 4.11 4.29 8.07
C GLY A 70 2.67 4.41 8.58
N PRO A 71 2.17 5.63 8.82
CA PRO A 71 0.86 5.87 9.44
C PRO A 71 -0.32 5.21 8.72
N ARG A 72 -0.18 4.97 7.41
CA ARG A 72 -1.20 4.30 6.60
C ARG A 72 -1.26 2.78 6.82
N PHE A 73 -0.18 2.17 7.32
CA PHE A 73 -0.05 0.72 7.49
C PHE A 73 -0.30 0.24 8.93
N GLU A 74 -0.49 1.13 9.89
CA GLU A 74 -0.70 0.80 11.32
C GLU A 74 -1.97 -0.03 11.59
N GLN A 75 -3.06 0.28 10.87
CA GLN A 75 -4.35 -0.40 11.01
C GLN A 75 -4.71 -1.22 9.77
N THR A 76 -3.73 -1.45 8.90
CA THR A 76 -3.92 -2.22 7.67
C THR A 76 -3.53 -3.68 7.91
N ALA A 77 -4.48 -4.59 7.70
CA ALA A 77 -4.22 -6.02 7.66
C ALA A 77 -3.33 -6.35 6.43
N MET A 78 -2.05 -6.62 6.68
CA MET A 78 -1.01 -6.79 5.64
C MET A 78 -1.16 -8.10 4.85
N GLU A 79 -1.82 -9.09 5.43
CA GLU A 79 -2.10 -10.39 4.84
C GLU A 79 -3.09 -10.33 3.65
N PHE A 80 -3.98 -9.33 3.66
CA PHE A 80 -4.95 -9.12 2.58
C PHE A 80 -4.47 -8.11 1.54
N GLN A 81 -3.28 -7.52 1.73
CA GLN A 81 -2.71 -6.63 0.74
C GLN A 81 -2.18 -7.43 -0.45
N PRO A 82 -2.30 -6.91 -1.69
CA PRO A 82 -1.82 -7.60 -2.87
C PRO A 82 -0.37 -8.09 -2.72
N ASN A 83 -0.17 -9.38 -2.97
CA ASN A 83 1.15 -10.03 -2.95
C ASN A 83 1.26 -11.02 -4.12
N PRO A 84 1.38 -10.52 -5.37
CA PRO A 84 1.49 -11.39 -6.54
C PRO A 84 2.82 -12.15 -6.53
N LEU A 85 2.84 -13.28 -7.25
CA LEU A 85 4.07 -14.00 -7.55
C LEU A 85 5.00 -13.13 -8.41
N SER A 86 6.30 -13.26 -8.20
CA SER A 86 7.31 -12.63 -9.05
C SER A 86 7.30 -13.31 -10.43
N ALA A 87 7.22 -12.50 -11.48
CA ALA A 87 7.34 -12.98 -12.85
C ALA A 87 8.77 -13.47 -13.15
N MET A 88 9.77 -12.96 -12.43
CA MET A 88 11.17 -13.34 -12.62
C MET A 88 11.43 -14.80 -12.27
N GLU A 89 10.88 -15.28 -11.15
CA GLU A 89 11.02 -16.69 -10.81
C GLU A 89 10.23 -17.57 -11.79
N LEU A 90 9.00 -17.17 -12.14
CA LEU A 90 8.16 -17.92 -13.07
C LEU A 90 8.80 -18.07 -14.46
N ILE A 91 9.43 -17.03 -15.00
CA ILE A 91 10.11 -17.11 -16.30
C ILE A 91 11.41 -17.93 -16.21
N SER A 92 12.00 -18.07 -15.03
CA SER A 92 13.20 -18.91 -14.84
C SER A 92 12.87 -20.41 -14.92
N GLU A 93 11.62 -20.79 -14.63
CA GLU A 93 11.13 -22.16 -14.77
C GLU A 93 10.80 -22.51 -16.23
N GLU A 94 10.59 -21.53 -17.10
CA GLU A 94 10.25 -21.77 -18.50
C GLU A 94 11.44 -22.34 -19.29
N PRO A 95 11.24 -23.43 -20.04
CA PRO A 95 12.33 -24.09 -20.75
C PRO A 95 12.78 -23.27 -21.97
N ILE A 96 14.08 -23.36 -22.26
CA ILE A 96 14.67 -22.81 -23.47
C ILE A 96 14.13 -23.57 -24.69
N ARG A 97 13.56 -22.84 -25.65
CA ARG A 97 13.06 -23.41 -26.90
C ARG A 97 14.13 -23.31 -27.98
N LEU A 98 14.50 -24.44 -28.54
CA LEU A 98 15.49 -24.51 -29.62
C LEU A 98 14.81 -24.31 -30.98
N VAL A 99 15.43 -23.51 -31.85
CA VAL A 99 15.00 -23.32 -33.24
C VAL A 99 16.04 -23.87 -34.19
N GLN A 100 15.59 -24.49 -35.28
CA GLN A 100 16.47 -24.93 -36.36
C GLN A 100 16.64 -23.79 -37.37
N GLY A 101 17.60 -22.90 -37.11
CA GLY A 101 17.87 -21.74 -37.96
C GLY A 101 18.69 -20.68 -37.23
N ARG A 102 19.09 -19.62 -37.93
CA ARG A 102 19.85 -18.49 -37.35
C ARG A 102 18.99 -17.42 -36.68
N LYS A 103 17.66 -17.52 -36.79
CA LYS A 103 16.71 -16.51 -36.29
C LYS A 103 15.58 -17.17 -35.52
N ALA A 104 15.32 -16.66 -34.32
CA ALA A 104 14.11 -16.93 -33.54
C ALA A 104 13.15 -15.72 -33.64
N SER A 105 11.85 -15.97 -33.73
CA SER A 105 10.79 -14.93 -33.70
C SER A 105 9.85 -15.20 -32.53
N CYS A 106 9.51 -14.16 -31.77
CA CYS A 106 8.55 -14.22 -30.66
C CYS A 106 7.49 -13.15 -30.87
N ASP A 107 6.23 -13.57 -30.96
CA ASP A 107 5.09 -12.69 -31.26
C ASP A 107 4.23 -12.39 -30.00
N GLY A 108 4.59 -12.94 -28.83
CA GLY A 108 3.93 -12.64 -27.55
C GLY A 108 2.48 -13.11 -27.42
N ASP A 109 2.07 -14.09 -28.24
CA ASP A 109 0.67 -14.46 -28.51
C ASP A 109 -0.19 -14.78 -27.27
N SER A 110 -1.48 -14.38 -27.32
CA SER A 110 -2.43 -14.53 -26.19
C SER A 110 -3.08 -15.91 -26.05
N LEU A 111 -3.02 -16.80 -27.05
CA LEU A 111 -3.54 -18.15 -26.95
C LEU A 111 -2.69 -19.14 -27.75
N ARG A 112 -1.92 -19.94 -27.02
CA ARG A 112 -1.23 -21.17 -27.42
C ARG A 112 -0.24 -21.01 -28.59
N SER A 113 0.99 -21.40 -28.26
CA SER A 113 1.93 -22.02 -29.18
C SER A 113 2.88 -21.09 -29.94
N CYS A 114 3.95 -20.67 -29.25
CA CYS A 114 5.28 -20.72 -29.86
C CYS A 114 5.67 -22.21 -30.10
N MET A 115 4.87 -22.92 -30.92
CA MET A 115 5.36 -24.01 -31.74
C MET A 115 6.11 -23.32 -32.85
N LEU A 116 7.40 -23.63 -32.95
CA LEU A 116 8.26 -23.49 -34.12
C LEU A 116 7.51 -22.96 -35.36
N LYS A 117 7.36 -21.63 -35.49
CA LYS A 117 7.19 -21.04 -36.81
C LYS A 117 8.50 -21.35 -37.52
N ARG A 118 8.48 -22.38 -38.37
CA ARG A 118 9.54 -22.69 -39.32
C ARG A 118 9.92 -21.37 -39.99
N ALA A 119 11.05 -20.80 -39.58
CA ALA A 119 11.74 -19.84 -40.41
C ALA A 119 12.19 -20.65 -41.63
N TYR A 120 11.65 -20.28 -42.79
CA TYR A 120 11.98 -20.85 -44.10
C TYR A 120 13.49 -21.00 -44.30
#